data_AF-A0A562CKA5-F1
#
_entry.id   AF-A0A562CKA5-F1
#
_cell.length_a   1.000
_cell.length_b   1.000
_cell.length_c   1.000
_cell.angle_alpha   90.00
_cell.angle_beta   90.00
_cell.angle_gamma   90.00
#
_symmetry.space_group_name_H-M   'P 1'
#
loop_
_entity.id
_entity.type
_entity.pdbx_description
1 polymer ?
#
loop_
_entity_poly.entity_id
_entity_poly.type
_entity_poly.pdbx_seq_one_letter_code
_entity_poly.pdbx_strand_id
1 'polypeptide(L)'
;MLLSELLATPGLGLRLLHAPPGSLERPVGRTITIDLLEPGRFLTGGELVLTGLVWRRTPEDSETFVTSIASRGAASLLAGAAQLGSVPDDLVEACRRHELALVEVPVDVPFADITEHVAAAGAAGVGARLSASLVRQRQLLSAVAEGRSLDELAARVSAEVGHACRVLTASGRHVVPGPGELDPDTVDLLTRAFLTADVVPAVAEAGGTSYSLLAVGSGLADRLTGWALVVAGDHRAWPQDVLDAIHELGAIVALDRSRREEGLRVLRPPRRWGRSRPARRPRGSARDCASPGWTRTARSWSRWPSSPAASPRWPRLRWRTSRRPSDRRSWRPRRTAGSSRSCRPGPV
;
A
#
# COMPACT_ATOMS: atom_id res chain seq x y z
N MET A 1 13.13 0.22 2.16
CA MET A 1 14.39 -0.52 2.17
C MET A 1 15.29 0.11 3.22
N LEU A 2 16.14 -0.65 3.88
CA LEU A 2 17.16 -0.17 4.82
C LEU A 2 18.51 -0.04 4.10
N LEU A 3 19.46 0.69 4.69
CA LEU A 3 20.83 0.75 4.16
C LEU A 3 21.51 -0.64 4.19
N SER A 4 21.24 -1.44 5.22
CA SER A 4 21.69 -2.85 5.31
C SER A 4 21.17 -3.72 4.15
N GLU A 5 19.90 -3.56 3.76
CA GLU A 5 19.29 -4.29 2.65
C GLU A 5 19.94 -3.92 1.31
N LEU A 6 20.23 -2.62 1.08
CA LEU A 6 20.91 -2.15 -0.12
C LEU A 6 22.36 -2.69 -0.23
N LEU A 7 23.09 -2.74 0.88
CA LEU A 7 24.43 -3.33 0.94
C LEU A 7 24.43 -4.84 0.65
N ALA A 8 23.33 -5.54 0.97
CA ALA A 8 23.17 -6.96 0.71
C ALA A 8 22.75 -7.30 -0.73
N THR A 9 22.42 -6.31 -1.57
CA THR A 9 21.89 -6.53 -2.92
C THR A 9 22.91 -7.23 -3.84
N PRO A 10 22.62 -8.47 -4.31
CA PRO A 10 23.50 -9.18 -5.23
C PRO A 10 23.67 -8.41 -6.55
N GLY A 11 24.92 -8.21 -6.97
CA GLY A 11 25.27 -7.51 -8.20
C GLY A 11 25.65 -6.03 -8.05
N LEU A 12 25.34 -5.38 -6.91
CA LEU A 12 25.79 -3.99 -6.66
C LEU A 12 27.17 -3.90 -5.96
N GLY A 13 27.65 -5.00 -5.37
CA GLY A 13 29.04 -5.13 -4.86
C GLY A 13 29.48 -4.11 -3.81
N LEU A 14 28.53 -3.40 -3.18
CA LEU A 14 28.79 -2.21 -2.37
C LEU A 14 29.63 -2.52 -1.13
N ARG A 15 30.73 -1.78 -0.95
CA ARG A 15 31.67 -2.00 0.16
C ARG A 15 31.50 -0.93 1.23
N LEU A 16 30.97 -1.30 2.39
CA LEU A 16 30.87 -0.41 3.55
C LEU A 16 32.27 -0.02 4.06
N LEU A 17 32.53 1.29 4.19
CA LEU A 17 33.78 1.84 4.71
C LEU A 17 33.63 2.37 6.14
N HIS A 18 32.47 2.97 6.45
CA HIS A 18 32.12 3.44 7.78
C HIS A 18 30.60 3.39 7.97
N ALA A 19 30.16 2.91 9.13
CA ALA A 19 28.79 3.03 9.63
C ALA A 19 28.83 3.55 11.07
N PRO A 20 28.16 4.69 11.36
CA PRO A 20 27.78 5.05 12.72
C PRO A 20 26.79 4.04 13.32
N PRO A 21 26.67 3.95 14.65
CA PRO A 21 25.64 3.14 15.31
C PRO A 21 24.22 3.52 14.81
N GLY A 22 23.41 2.52 14.47
CA GLY A 22 22.05 2.74 13.98
C GLY A 22 21.94 3.28 12.54
N SER A 23 23.04 3.42 11.79
CA SER A 23 22.99 3.95 10.42
C SER A 23 22.52 2.93 9.39
N LEU A 24 22.75 1.63 9.63
CA LEU A 24 22.40 0.54 8.72
C LEU A 24 20.88 0.28 8.70
N GLU A 25 20.25 0.59 9.84
CA GLU A 25 18.82 0.51 10.12
C GLU A 25 18.04 1.75 9.64
N ARG A 26 18.73 2.78 9.10
CA ARG A 26 18.06 3.95 8.51
C ARG A 26 17.33 3.55 7.23
N PRO A 27 16.05 3.97 7.05
CA PRO A 27 15.32 3.73 5.83
C PRO A 27 15.88 4.59 4.68
N VAL A 28 16.07 3.98 3.52
CA VAL A 28 16.57 4.61 2.30
C VAL A 28 15.52 4.48 1.19
N GLY A 29 15.32 5.55 0.42
CA GLY A 29 14.26 5.62 -0.60
C GLY A 29 14.34 6.77 -1.60
N ARG A 30 15.37 7.63 -1.52
CA ARG A 30 15.69 8.67 -2.50
C ARG A 30 17.20 8.70 -2.71
N THR A 31 17.64 8.73 -3.95
CA THR A 31 19.04 9.00 -4.32
C THR A 31 19.18 10.42 -4.88
N ILE A 32 20.36 11.00 -4.74
CA ILE A 32 20.77 12.22 -5.45
C ILE A 32 22.20 12.07 -5.95
N THR A 33 22.39 12.06 -7.27
CA THR A 33 23.71 12.06 -7.89
C THR A 33 24.19 13.49 -8.07
N ILE A 34 25.29 13.86 -7.41
CA ILE A 34 25.79 15.24 -7.41
C ILE A 34 27.31 15.30 -7.19
N ASP A 35 27.97 16.04 -8.07
CA ASP A 35 29.42 16.30 -8.03
C ASP A 35 29.71 17.81 -7.98
N LEU A 36 29.12 18.46 -6.98
CA LEU A 36 29.41 19.85 -6.60
C LEU A 36 29.96 19.83 -5.17
N LEU A 37 30.95 20.68 -4.87
CA LEU A 37 31.63 20.72 -3.56
C LEU A 37 30.67 21.05 -2.40
N GLU A 38 29.71 21.95 -2.64
CA GLU A 38 28.67 22.32 -1.66
C GLU A 38 27.27 21.97 -2.20
N PRO A 39 26.88 20.68 -2.14
CA PRO A 39 25.59 20.20 -2.65
C PRO A 39 24.42 20.56 -1.74
N GLY A 40 24.64 21.02 -0.51
CA GLY A 40 23.63 21.12 0.56
C GLY A 40 22.32 21.85 0.22
N ARG A 41 22.32 22.76 -0.77
CA ARG A 41 21.10 23.43 -1.25
C ARG A 41 20.13 22.52 -2.04
N PHE A 42 20.54 21.32 -2.41
CA PHE A 42 19.74 20.34 -3.17
C PHE A 42 19.22 19.18 -2.32
N LEU A 43 19.62 19.09 -1.04
CA LEU A 43 19.18 18.04 -0.11
C LEU A 43 18.00 18.52 0.76
N THR A 44 17.12 17.58 1.09
CA THR A 44 15.95 17.79 1.96
C THR A 44 15.92 16.86 3.18
N GLY A 45 16.85 15.92 3.28
CA GLY A 45 16.99 14.97 4.38
C GLY A 45 16.64 13.53 3.96
N GLY A 46 17.42 12.57 4.45
CA GLY A 46 17.23 11.15 4.20
C GLY A 46 17.68 10.65 2.81
N GLU A 47 18.32 11.49 2.00
CA GLU A 47 18.84 11.05 0.69
C GLU A 47 20.11 10.18 0.81
N LEU A 48 20.24 9.23 -0.11
CA LEU A 48 21.53 8.62 -0.47
C LEU A 48 22.25 9.53 -1.47
N VAL A 49 23.41 10.05 -1.11
CA VAL A 49 24.23 10.91 -1.99
C VAL A 49 25.15 10.02 -2.82
N LEU A 50 25.08 10.14 -4.15
CA LEU A 50 25.95 9.46 -5.11
C LEU A 50 26.93 10.47 -5.72
N THR A 51 28.22 10.16 -5.76
CA THR A 51 29.26 11.06 -6.28
C THR A 51 30.41 10.30 -6.93
N GLY A 52 30.89 10.79 -8.08
CA GLY A 52 32.12 10.31 -8.74
C GLY A 52 33.42 10.91 -8.17
N LEU A 53 33.32 11.68 -7.08
CA LEU A 53 34.40 12.43 -6.44
C LEU A 53 35.04 13.52 -7.33
N VAL A 54 34.31 13.98 -8.35
CA VAL A 54 34.82 14.94 -9.37
C VAL A 54 35.11 16.33 -8.76
N TRP A 55 34.44 16.65 -7.65
CA TRP A 55 34.63 17.88 -6.89
C TRP A 55 35.95 17.94 -6.11
N ARG A 56 36.56 16.79 -5.78
CA ARG A 56 37.72 16.71 -4.87
C ARG A 56 39.03 17.05 -5.59
N ARG A 57 39.60 18.21 -5.28
CA ARG A 57 40.88 18.71 -5.80
C ARG A 57 41.98 18.66 -4.74
N THR A 58 41.64 18.88 -3.48
CA THR A 58 42.53 18.76 -2.32
C THR A 58 41.87 17.89 -1.23
N PRO A 59 42.60 17.46 -0.18
CA PRO A 59 42.01 16.71 0.94
C PRO A 59 40.97 17.51 1.74
N GLU A 60 41.10 18.83 1.80
CA GLU A 60 40.23 19.74 2.56
C GLU A 60 38.83 19.87 1.92
N ASP A 61 38.72 19.61 0.62
CA ASP A 61 37.43 19.53 -0.08
C ASP A 61 36.52 18.45 0.54
N SER A 62 37.09 17.34 1.03
CA SER A 62 36.32 16.22 1.60
C SER A 62 35.58 16.61 2.88
N GLU A 63 36.21 17.42 3.74
CA GLU A 63 35.56 17.96 4.94
C GLU A 63 34.43 18.93 4.55
N THR A 64 34.66 19.76 3.54
CA THR A 64 33.69 20.74 3.01
C THR A 64 32.45 20.02 2.45
N PHE A 65 32.66 19.01 1.61
CA PHE A 65 31.59 18.22 0.99
C PHE A 65 30.77 17.45 2.04
N VAL A 66 31.44 16.72 2.94
CA VAL A 66 30.76 15.94 3.99
C VAL A 66 29.96 16.85 4.93
N THR A 67 30.53 17.97 5.37
CA THR A 67 29.82 18.96 6.19
C THR A 67 28.55 19.45 5.48
N SER A 68 28.62 19.71 4.18
CA SER A 68 27.50 20.23 3.37
C SER A 68 26.33 19.24 3.21
N ILE A 69 26.57 17.93 3.26
CA ILE A 69 25.52 16.89 3.21
C ILE A 69 25.07 16.41 4.60
N ALA A 70 25.98 16.31 5.57
CA ALA A 70 25.66 15.90 6.94
C ALA A 70 24.79 16.96 7.65
N SER A 71 25.09 18.25 7.47
CA SER A 71 24.26 19.37 7.95
C SER A 71 22.85 19.44 7.34
N ARG A 72 22.57 18.62 6.32
CA ARG A 72 21.26 18.46 5.67
C ARG A 72 20.57 17.14 6.00
N GLY A 73 21.18 16.30 6.84
CA GLY A 73 20.62 15.02 7.26
C GLY A 73 20.62 13.95 6.17
N ALA A 74 21.64 13.92 5.30
CA ALA A 74 21.85 12.81 4.37
C ALA A 74 21.89 11.46 5.10
N ALA A 75 21.33 10.40 4.49
CA ALA A 75 21.28 9.07 5.10
C ALA A 75 22.64 8.34 5.00
N SER A 76 23.29 8.43 3.85
CA SER A 76 24.60 7.85 3.56
C SER A 76 25.24 8.51 2.34
N LEU A 77 26.57 8.50 2.28
CA LEU A 77 27.37 8.82 1.10
C LEU A 77 27.80 7.53 0.39
N LEU A 78 27.51 7.45 -0.91
CA LEU A 78 27.95 6.40 -1.83
C LEU A 78 28.98 7.01 -2.80
N ALA A 79 30.26 6.71 -2.57
CA ALA A 79 31.38 7.26 -3.32
C ALA A 79 31.85 6.27 -4.40
N GLY A 80 31.82 6.69 -5.67
CA GLY A 80 32.35 5.92 -6.80
C GLY A 80 33.86 6.04 -6.90
N ALA A 81 34.58 4.92 -6.82
CA ALA A 81 36.04 4.89 -6.90
C ALA A 81 36.61 5.22 -8.29
N ALA A 82 35.78 5.35 -9.33
CA ALA A 82 36.17 5.37 -10.74
C ALA A 82 37.21 6.43 -11.13
N GLN A 83 37.19 7.63 -10.53
CA GLN A 83 38.13 8.70 -10.84
C GLN A 83 39.47 8.60 -10.07
N LEU A 84 39.47 7.98 -8.88
CA LEU A 84 40.61 8.00 -7.95
C LEU A 84 41.21 6.60 -7.67
N GLY A 85 40.64 5.55 -8.24
CA GLY A 85 41.04 4.15 -8.03
C GLY A 85 40.51 3.52 -6.74
N SER A 86 40.38 4.32 -5.68
CA SER A 86 39.74 3.98 -4.40
C SER A 86 39.13 5.22 -3.75
N VAL A 87 38.26 5.02 -2.74
CA VAL A 87 37.82 6.14 -1.89
C VAL A 87 38.98 6.66 -1.01
N PRO A 88 39.27 7.98 -0.97
CA PRO A 88 40.37 8.54 -0.18
C PRO A 88 40.15 8.49 1.34
N ASP A 89 41.23 8.30 2.11
CA ASP A 89 41.20 8.23 3.59
C ASP A 89 40.68 9.54 4.23
N ASP A 90 40.97 10.70 3.64
CA ASP A 90 40.44 11.99 4.10
C ASP A 90 38.91 12.08 4.04
N LEU A 91 38.28 11.40 3.06
CA LEU A 91 36.83 11.30 2.95
C LEU A 91 36.26 10.28 3.96
N VAL A 92 36.96 9.18 4.22
CA VAL A 92 36.59 8.22 5.27
C VAL A 92 36.62 8.89 6.65
N GLU A 93 37.65 9.69 6.92
CA GLU A 93 37.82 10.37 8.21
C GLU A 93 36.88 11.58 8.37
N ALA A 94 36.55 12.29 7.29
CA ALA A 94 35.46 13.28 7.29
C ALA A 94 34.11 12.62 7.60
N CYS A 95 33.76 11.52 6.93
CA CYS A 95 32.51 10.79 7.22
C CYS A 95 32.43 10.28 8.67
N ARG A 96 33.55 9.89 9.29
CA ARG A 96 33.61 9.57 10.73
C ARG A 96 33.33 10.78 11.63
N ARG A 97 33.95 11.93 11.37
CA ARG A 97 33.73 13.17 12.16
C ARG A 97 32.28 13.62 12.17
N HIS A 98 31.56 13.44 11.06
CA HIS A 98 30.19 13.94 10.85
C HIS A 98 29.11 12.86 11.01
N GLU A 99 29.44 11.69 11.59
CA GLU A 99 28.53 10.54 11.77
C GLU A 99 27.70 10.19 10.52
N LEU A 100 28.37 10.15 9.36
CA LEU A 100 27.76 9.86 8.07
C LEU A 100 28.23 8.50 7.55
N ALA A 101 27.29 7.58 7.31
CA ALA A 101 27.61 6.27 6.73
C ALA A 101 28.24 6.44 5.33
N LEU A 102 29.38 5.77 5.10
CA LEU A 102 30.15 5.84 3.85
C LEU A 102 30.28 4.45 3.22
N VAL A 103 29.92 4.39 1.95
CA VAL A 103 29.92 3.18 1.12
C VAL A 103 30.71 3.46 -0.16
N GLU A 104 31.63 2.56 -0.52
CA GLU A 104 32.28 2.56 -1.83
C GLU A 104 31.40 1.84 -2.85
N VAL A 105 31.23 2.47 -4.01
CA VAL A 105 30.60 1.88 -5.20
C VAL A 105 31.72 1.36 -6.13
N PRO A 106 31.70 0.08 -6.52
CA PRO A 106 32.64 -0.49 -7.47
C PRO A 106 32.63 0.24 -8.83
N VAL A 107 33.77 0.25 -9.52
CA VAL A 107 33.97 0.98 -10.79
C VAL A 107 33.10 0.43 -11.94
N ASP A 108 32.72 -0.84 -11.85
CA ASP A 108 31.87 -1.56 -12.80
C ASP A 108 30.36 -1.43 -12.52
N VAL A 109 29.95 -0.75 -11.44
CA VAL A 109 28.55 -0.60 -11.02
C VAL A 109 28.03 0.82 -11.32
N PRO A 110 27.09 0.98 -12.27
CA PRO A 110 26.55 2.31 -12.58
C PRO A 110 25.67 2.86 -11.44
N PHE A 111 25.75 4.17 -11.22
CA PHE A 111 24.82 4.88 -10.31
C PHE A 111 23.36 4.83 -10.79
N ALA A 112 23.13 4.53 -12.07
CA ALA A 112 21.82 4.24 -12.63
C ALA A 112 21.21 2.99 -11.98
N ASP A 113 21.91 1.87 -12.00
CA ASP A 113 21.50 0.58 -11.42
C ASP A 113 21.17 0.70 -9.92
N ILE A 114 21.96 1.47 -9.17
CA ILE A 114 21.69 1.77 -7.74
C ILE A 114 20.40 2.59 -7.58
N THR A 115 20.24 3.65 -8.40
CA THR A 115 19.06 4.52 -8.40
C THR A 115 17.80 3.75 -8.79
N GLU A 116 17.86 2.95 -9.85
CA GLU A 116 16.77 2.08 -10.30
C GLU A 116 16.45 1.02 -9.26
N HIS A 117 17.43 0.41 -8.60
CA HIS A 117 17.20 -0.55 -7.53
C HIS A 117 16.52 0.08 -6.30
N VAL A 118 16.97 1.25 -5.84
CA VAL A 118 16.34 1.97 -4.72
C VAL A 118 14.92 2.42 -5.08
N ALA A 119 14.71 2.94 -6.29
CA ALA A 119 13.40 3.32 -6.79
C ALA A 119 12.46 2.11 -6.95
N ALA A 120 12.96 0.98 -7.47
CA ALA A 120 12.22 -0.26 -7.62
C ALA A 120 11.87 -0.88 -6.27
N ALA A 121 12.75 -0.82 -5.27
CA ALA A 121 12.44 -1.26 -3.90
C ALA A 121 11.34 -0.38 -3.26
N GLY A 122 11.37 0.93 -3.49
CA GLY A 122 10.28 1.85 -3.10
C GLY A 122 8.96 1.52 -3.80
N ALA A 123 8.99 1.35 -5.12
CA ALA A 123 7.83 1.00 -5.94
C ALA A 123 7.27 -0.39 -5.62
N ALA A 124 8.13 -1.36 -5.28
CA ALA A 124 7.75 -2.69 -4.80
C ALA A 124 7.10 -2.62 -3.42
N GLY A 125 7.59 -1.75 -2.51
CA GLY A 125 6.92 -1.49 -1.23
C GLY A 125 5.51 -0.90 -1.42
N VAL A 126 5.34 0.05 -2.33
CA VAL A 126 4.01 0.61 -2.69
C VAL A 126 3.13 -0.44 -3.37
N GLY A 127 3.69 -1.22 -4.31
CA GLY A 127 3.00 -2.30 -5.02
C GLY A 127 2.57 -3.46 -4.11
N ALA A 128 3.38 -3.79 -3.11
CA ALA A 128 3.06 -4.77 -2.08
C ALA A 128 1.94 -4.27 -1.16
N ARG A 129 1.98 -3.01 -0.72
CA ARG A 129 0.89 -2.38 0.05
C ARG A 129 -0.43 -2.38 -0.73
N LEU A 130 -0.39 -2.00 -2.01
CA LEU A 130 -1.56 -2.07 -2.90
C LEU A 130 -2.05 -3.51 -3.12
N SER A 131 -1.15 -4.46 -3.32
CA SER A 131 -1.49 -5.87 -3.55
C SER A 131 -2.07 -6.53 -2.30
N ALA A 132 -1.50 -6.25 -1.12
CA ALA A 132 -2.04 -6.69 0.16
C ALA A 132 -3.41 -6.07 0.42
N SER A 133 -3.60 -4.78 0.14
CA SER A 133 -4.92 -4.12 0.18
C SER A 133 -5.95 -4.82 -0.75
N LEU A 134 -5.57 -5.17 -1.98
CA LEU A 134 -6.45 -5.89 -2.92
C LEU A 134 -6.71 -7.36 -2.54
N VAL A 135 -5.72 -8.06 -1.96
CA VAL A 135 -5.88 -9.43 -1.43
C VAL A 135 -6.82 -9.42 -0.24
N ARG A 136 -6.64 -8.47 0.69
CA ARG A 136 -7.53 -8.24 1.83
C ARG A 136 -8.92 -7.85 1.36
N GLN A 137 -9.08 -6.90 0.44
CA GLN A 137 -10.38 -6.56 -0.15
C GLN A 137 -11.11 -7.77 -0.77
N ARG A 138 -10.38 -8.70 -1.40
CA ARG A 138 -10.96 -9.98 -1.88
C ARG A 138 -11.36 -10.89 -0.72
N GLN A 139 -10.53 -11.03 0.32
CA GLN A 139 -10.90 -11.78 1.52
C GLN A 139 -12.12 -11.17 2.24
N LEU A 140 -12.27 -9.84 2.25
CA LEU A 140 -13.45 -9.17 2.81
C LEU A 140 -14.72 -9.41 1.97
N LEU A 141 -14.58 -9.53 0.64
CA LEU A 141 -15.69 -9.93 -0.24
C LEU A 141 -16.03 -11.42 -0.07
N SER A 142 -15.04 -12.29 0.18
CA SER A 142 -15.26 -13.72 0.44
C SER A 142 -15.89 -14.00 1.81
N ALA A 143 -15.36 -13.45 2.91
CA ALA A 143 -15.89 -13.66 4.26
C ALA A 143 -17.37 -13.22 4.40
N VAL A 144 -17.75 -12.21 3.62
CA VAL A 144 -19.13 -11.75 3.45
C VAL A 144 -19.99 -12.75 2.67
N ALA A 145 -19.47 -13.31 1.57
CA ALA A 145 -20.16 -14.36 0.82
C ALA A 145 -20.27 -15.68 1.62
N GLU A 146 -19.38 -15.90 2.58
CA GLU A 146 -19.37 -17.02 3.54
C GLU A 146 -20.31 -16.79 4.74
N GLY A 147 -20.77 -15.56 4.99
CA GLY A 147 -21.78 -15.26 6.02
C GLY A 147 -21.30 -15.36 7.47
N ARG A 148 -19.99 -15.25 7.74
CA ARG A 148 -19.41 -15.26 9.10
C ARG A 148 -19.89 -14.06 9.91
N SER A 149 -20.01 -14.21 11.23
CA SER A 149 -20.35 -13.08 12.11
C SER A 149 -19.17 -12.10 12.23
N LEU A 150 -19.50 -10.83 12.48
CA LEU A 150 -18.48 -9.80 12.74
C LEU A 150 -17.71 -10.08 14.06
N ASP A 151 -18.36 -10.76 15.00
CA ASP A 151 -17.82 -11.14 16.30
C ASP A 151 -16.68 -12.17 16.17
N GLU A 152 -16.84 -13.20 15.31
CA GLU A 152 -15.78 -14.16 14.99
C GLU A 152 -14.52 -13.48 14.46
N LEU A 153 -14.69 -12.50 13.55
CA LEU A 153 -13.59 -11.79 12.90
C LEU A 153 -12.86 -10.88 13.90
N ALA A 154 -13.60 -10.14 14.72
CA ALA A 154 -13.01 -9.31 15.77
C ALA A 154 -12.33 -10.13 16.86
N ALA A 155 -12.90 -11.28 17.26
CA ALA A 155 -12.29 -12.19 18.23
C ALA A 155 -10.98 -12.78 17.70
N ARG A 156 -10.94 -13.18 16.41
CA ARG A 156 -9.71 -13.64 15.76
C ARG A 156 -8.63 -12.55 15.76
N VAL A 157 -8.95 -11.35 15.27
CA VAL A 157 -7.98 -10.24 15.23
C VAL A 157 -7.48 -9.92 16.64
N SER A 158 -8.36 -9.94 17.65
CA SER A 158 -7.96 -9.69 19.04
C SER A 158 -6.92 -10.70 19.56
N ALA A 159 -7.07 -11.98 19.19
CA ALA A 159 -6.13 -13.04 19.54
C ALA A 159 -4.82 -12.97 18.72
N GLU A 160 -4.89 -12.43 17.50
CA GLU A 160 -3.75 -12.28 16.59
C GLU A 160 -2.85 -11.09 16.99
N VAL A 161 -3.43 -9.95 17.41
CA VAL A 161 -2.68 -8.75 17.83
C VAL A 161 -2.45 -8.63 19.34
N GLY A 162 -3.07 -9.48 20.16
CA GLY A 162 -2.95 -9.44 21.63
C GLY A 162 -3.78 -8.35 22.33
N HIS A 163 -4.58 -7.58 21.59
CA HIS A 163 -5.40 -6.48 22.11
C HIS A 163 -6.90 -6.76 21.95
N ALA A 164 -7.70 -6.52 23.00
CA ALA A 164 -9.14 -6.79 22.97
C ALA A 164 -9.89 -5.76 22.11
N CYS A 165 -10.39 -6.19 20.95
CA CYS A 165 -11.20 -5.37 20.04
C CYS A 165 -12.71 -5.49 20.35
N ARG A 166 -13.41 -4.36 20.32
CA ARG A 166 -14.87 -4.21 20.50
C ARG A 166 -15.41 -3.19 19.51
N VAL A 167 -16.71 -3.20 19.24
CA VAL A 167 -17.36 -2.17 18.42
C VAL A 167 -18.58 -1.62 19.15
N LEU A 168 -18.59 -0.31 19.39
CA LEU A 168 -19.71 0.41 20.01
C LEU A 168 -20.42 1.30 18.97
N THR A 169 -21.71 1.56 19.15
CA THR A 169 -22.37 2.71 18.49
C THR A 169 -22.06 4.01 19.23
N ALA A 170 -22.37 5.14 18.58
CA ALA A 170 -22.51 6.48 19.17
C ALA A 170 -23.49 6.60 20.37
N SER A 171 -24.09 5.49 20.82
CA SER A 171 -25.05 5.40 21.92
C SER A 171 -24.69 4.27 22.89
N GLY A 172 -23.41 3.93 23.02
CA GLY A 172 -22.88 2.88 23.92
C GLY A 172 -23.27 1.44 23.58
N ARG A 173 -24.10 1.19 22.56
CA ARG A 173 -24.56 -0.17 22.27
C ARG A 173 -23.45 -0.98 21.60
N HIS A 174 -23.07 -2.09 22.22
CA HIS A 174 -22.19 -3.07 21.61
C HIS A 174 -22.79 -3.62 20.32
N VAL A 175 -22.03 -3.50 19.23
CA VAL A 175 -22.24 -4.15 17.94
C VAL A 175 -21.36 -5.39 17.81
N VAL A 176 -20.17 -5.31 18.43
CA VAL A 176 -19.29 -6.44 18.75
C VAL A 176 -18.96 -6.31 20.24
N PRO A 177 -19.29 -7.29 21.10
CA PRO A 177 -19.06 -7.16 22.53
C PRO A 177 -17.56 -7.18 22.87
N GLY A 178 -16.81 -8.14 22.30
CA GLY A 178 -15.43 -8.45 22.67
C GLY A 178 -15.32 -9.26 23.98
N PRO A 179 -14.10 -9.57 24.45
CA PRO A 179 -13.88 -10.46 25.59
C PRO A 179 -14.19 -9.77 26.93
N GLY A 180 -15.05 -10.39 27.75
CA GLY A 180 -15.54 -9.82 29.01
C GLY A 180 -16.51 -8.66 28.82
N GLU A 181 -17.31 -8.36 29.84
CA GLU A 181 -18.25 -7.23 29.83
C GLU A 181 -17.53 -5.93 30.20
N LEU A 182 -17.98 -4.78 29.66
CA LEU A 182 -17.57 -3.46 30.13
C LEU A 182 -18.64 -2.94 31.09
N ASP A 183 -18.23 -2.28 32.17
CA ASP A 183 -19.18 -1.60 33.05
C ASP A 183 -19.83 -0.38 32.33
N PRO A 184 -21.04 0.03 32.76
CA PRO A 184 -21.75 1.13 32.10
C PRO A 184 -21.00 2.46 32.10
N ASP A 185 -20.26 2.80 33.17
CA ASP A 185 -19.55 4.07 33.28
C ASP A 185 -18.36 4.13 32.30
N THR A 186 -17.65 3.02 32.12
CA THR A 186 -16.65 2.84 31.07
C THR A 186 -17.26 2.96 29.67
N VAL A 187 -18.40 2.31 29.40
CA VAL A 187 -19.09 2.43 28.10
C VAL A 187 -19.47 3.88 27.79
N ASP A 188 -19.99 4.60 28.79
CA ASP A 188 -20.38 6.00 28.67
C ASP A 188 -19.17 6.94 28.49
N LEU A 189 -18.08 6.69 29.21
CA LEU A 189 -16.80 7.40 29.07
C LEU A 189 -16.20 7.24 27.67
N LEU A 190 -16.10 5.99 27.17
CA LEU A 190 -15.53 5.69 25.86
C LEU A 190 -16.41 6.23 24.72
N THR A 191 -17.74 6.16 24.86
CA THR A 191 -18.67 6.76 23.90
C THR A 191 -18.55 8.28 23.87
N ARG A 192 -18.48 8.92 25.04
CA ARG A 192 -18.29 10.38 25.18
C ARG A 192 -16.96 10.82 24.55
N ALA A 193 -15.86 10.17 24.91
CA ALA A 193 -14.53 10.47 24.36
C ALA A 193 -14.49 10.30 22.83
N PHE A 194 -15.10 9.24 22.29
CA PHE A 194 -15.21 9.06 20.84
C PHE A 194 -16.00 10.18 20.16
N LEU A 195 -17.09 10.66 20.78
CA LEU A 195 -17.90 11.75 20.23
C LEU A 195 -17.20 13.11 20.28
N THR A 196 -16.46 13.41 21.36
CA THR A 196 -15.91 14.75 21.63
C THR A 196 -14.46 15.00 21.20
N ALA A 197 -13.64 13.97 20.96
CA ALA A 197 -12.22 14.18 20.60
C ALA A 197 -12.04 14.92 19.26
N ASP A 198 -11.13 15.89 19.14
CA ASP A 198 -10.98 16.66 17.89
C ASP A 198 -10.50 15.82 16.69
N VAL A 199 -9.78 14.73 16.95
CA VAL A 199 -9.24 13.79 15.94
C VAL A 199 -9.49 12.33 16.35
N VAL A 200 -9.27 11.41 15.41
CA VAL A 200 -9.17 9.96 15.66
C VAL A 200 -7.98 9.38 14.87
N PRO A 201 -7.29 8.33 15.36
CA PRO A 201 -7.52 7.63 16.62
C PRO A 201 -7.34 8.50 17.87
N ALA A 202 -8.22 8.33 18.85
CA ALA A 202 -8.14 8.98 20.16
C ALA A 202 -7.78 7.97 21.24
N VAL A 203 -7.33 8.43 22.41
CA VAL A 203 -7.07 7.57 23.59
C VAL A 203 -7.92 8.05 24.76
N ALA A 204 -8.49 7.11 25.51
CA ALA A 204 -9.24 7.35 26.73
C ALA A 204 -8.86 6.33 27.80
N GLU A 205 -8.85 6.75 29.06
CA GLU A 205 -8.53 5.90 30.22
C GLU A 205 -9.81 5.55 30.98
N ALA A 206 -10.02 4.27 31.28
CA ALA A 206 -11.12 3.80 32.13
C ALA A 206 -10.69 2.59 32.96
N GLY A 207 -11.02 2.57 34.25
CA GLY A 207 -10.67 1.46 35.16
C GLY A 207 -9.15 1.18 35.29
N GLY A 208 -8.28 2.14 34.96
CA GLY A 208 -6.83 1.93 34.88
C GLY A 208 -6.36 1.21 33.61
N THR A 209 -7.21 1.12 32.59
CA THR A 209 -6.92 0.56 31.26
C THR A 209 -7.05 1.64 30.20
N SER A 210 -6.02 1.81 29.38
CA SER A 210 -6.06 2.63 28.17
C SER A 210 -6.94 1.99 27.11
N TYR A 211 -7.68 2.80 26.36
CA TYR A 211 -8.45 2.38 25.19
C TYR A 211 -8.21 3.32 24.02
N SER A 212 -7.90 2.75 22.87
CA SER A 212 -7.81 3.47 21.60
C SER A 212 -9.13 3.41 20.84
N LEU A 213 -9.55 4.57 20.32
CA LEU A 213 -10.87 4.83 19.76
C LEU A 213 -10.73 5.25 18.29
N LEU A 214 -11.08 4.35 17.37
CA LEU A 214 -11.00 4.57 15.91
C LEU A 214 -12.41 4.74 15.32
N ALA A 215 -12.58 5.64 14.35
CA ALA A 215 -13.85 5.80 13.65
C ALA A 215 -14.05 4.70 12.60
N VAL A 216 -15.23 4.10 12.59
CA VAL A 216 -15.66 3.14 11.56
C VAL A 216 -16.27 3.88 10.38
N GLY A 217 -15.56 3.88 9.24
CA GLY A 217 -16.03 4.46 7.98
C GLY A 217 -15.47 5.87 7.71
N SER A 218 -16.25 6.70 7.02
CA SER A 218 -15.81 8.00 6.47
C SER A 218 -15.71 9.14 7.49
N GLY A 219 -14.91 8.93 8.53
CA GLY A 219 -14.37 9.99 9.39
C GLY A 219 -15.37 10.67 10.35
N LEU A 220 -14.98 11.86 10.81
CA LEU A 220 -15.59 12.57 11.95
C LEU A 220 -17.04 13.04 11.69
N ALA A 221 -17.42 13.25 10.44
CA ALA A 221 -18.67 13.93 10.07
C ALA A 221 -19.95 13.21 10.51
N ASP A 222 -19.95 11.87 10.51
CA ASP A 222 -21.14 11.05 10.81
C ASP A 222 -21.21 10.57 12.27
N ARG A 223 -20.37 11.10 13.17
CA ARG A 223 -20.16 10.61 14.55
C ARG A 223 -21.42 10.29 15.36
N LEU A 224 -22.50 11.07 15.22
CA LEU A 224 -23.77 10.83 15.94
C LEU A 224 -24.52 9.56 15.49
N THR A 225 -24.20 9.04 14.30
CA THR A 225 -24.59 7.69 13.84
C THR A 225 -23.42 6.70 13.85
N GLY A 226 -22.23 7.21 14.15
CA GLY A 226 -20.94 6.53 14.07
C GLY A 226 -20.90 5.23 14.85
N TRP A 227 -20.04 4.32 14.40
CA TRP A 227 -19.55 3.24 15.23
C TRP A 227 -18.08 3.54 15.57
N ALA A 228 -17.68 3.20 16.78
CA ALA A 228 -16.31 3.27 17.25
C ALA A 228 -15.74 1.85 17.30
N LEU A 229 -14.59 1.63 16.66
CA LEU A 229 -13.75 0.47 16.96
C LEU A 229 -12.94 0.83 18.20
N VAL A 230 -13.18 0.09 19.28
CA VAL A 230 -12.59 0.30 20.61
C VAL A 230 -11.61 -0.83 20.86
N VAL A 231 -10.35 -0.51 21.13
CA VAL A 231 -9.28 -1.51 21.33
C VAL A 231 -8.52 -1.22 22.62
N ALA A 232 -8.33 -2.23 23.46
CA ALA A 232 -7.62 -2.08 24.73
C ALA A 232 -6.10 -1.88 24.52
N GLY A 233 -5.57 -0.78 25.05
CA GLY A 233 -4.19 -0.31 24.91
C GLY A 233 -4.08 1.04 24.19
N ASP A 234 -2.89 1.64 24.25
CA ASP A 234 -2.56 2.90 23.57
C ASP A 234 -1.88 2.65 22.21
N HIS A 235 -2.59 3.02 21.13
CA HIS A 235 -2.13 2.88 19.75
C HIS A 235 -0.83 3.62 19.44
N ARG A 236 -0.45 4.62 20.25
CA ARG A 236 0.80 5.37 20.10
C ARG A 236 2.03 4.54 20.48
N ALA A 237 1.84 3.42 21.19
CA ALA A 237 2.89 2.50 21.61
C ALA A 237 2.91 1.18 20.80
N TRP A 238 2.01 0.99 19.83
CA TRP A 238 1.90 -0.27 19.09
C TRP A 238 2.84 -0.37 17.88
N PRO A 239 3.34 -1.59 17.57
CA PRO A 239 3.96 -1.90 16.29
C PRO A 239 3.06 -1.58 15.08
N GLN A 240 3.67 -1.31 13.92
CA GLN A 240 2.94 -0.91 12.71
C GLN A 240 2.06 -2.03 12.13
N ASP A 241 2.46 -3.29 12.30
CA ASP A 241 1.72 -4.49 11.93
C ASP A 241 0.44 -4.68 12.78
N VAL A 242 0.51 -4.40 14.09
CA VAL A 242 -0.67 -4.34 14.98
C VAL A 242 -1.63 -3.23 14.52
N LEU A 243 -1.10 -2.06 14.16
CA LEU A 243 -1.89 -0.94 13.66
C LEU A 243 -2.55 -1.25 12.31
N ASP A 244 -1.85 -1.88 11.36
CA ASP A 244 -2.42 -2.31 10.07
C ASP A 244 -3.60 -3.27 10.29
N ALA A 245 -3.43 -4.32 11.11
CA ALA A 245 -4.48 -5.30 11.40
C ALA A 245 -5.73 -4.68 12.07
N ILE A 246 -5.56 -3.65 12.90
CA ILE A 246 -6.66 -2.92 13.55
C ILE A 246 -7.39 -2.01 12.56
N HIS A 247 -6.67 -1.31 11.67
CA HIS A 247 -7.30 -0.53 10.59
C HIS A 247 -8.05 -1.42 9.60
N GLU A 248 -7.52 -2.60 9.29
CA GLU A 248 -8.21 -3.62 8.49
C GLU A 248 -9.52 -4.04 9.13
N LEU A 249 -9.53 -4.40 10.42
CA LEU A 249 -10.75 -4.73 11.16
C LEU A 249 -11.76 -3.59 11.08
N GLY A 250 -11.32 -2.34 11.26
CA GLY A 250 -12.16 -1.14 11.09
C GLY A 250 -12.84 -1.06 9.72
N ALA A 251 -12.14 -1.45 8.64
CA ALA A 251 -12.70 -1.52 7.30
C ALA A 251 -13.74 -2.66 7.14
N ILE A 252 -13.54 -3.82 7.80
CA ILE A 252 -14.56 -4.90 7.83
C ILE A 252 -15.83 -4.40 8.51
N VAL A 253 -15.68 -3.78 9.69
CA VAL A 253 -16.77 -3.26 10.51
C VAL A 253 -17.57 -2.19 9.75
N ALA A 254 -16.89 -1.32 8.98
CA ALA A 254 -17.54 -0.30 8.14
C ALA A 254 -18.32 -0.91 6.97
N LEU A 255 -17.77 -1.95 6.34
CA LEU A 255 -18.41 -2.67 5.24
C LEU A 255 -19.63 -3.47 5.72
N ASP A 256 -19.58 -4.05 6.91
CA ASP A 256 -20.73 -4.72 7.53
C ASP A 256 -21.82 -3.71 7.95
N ARG A 257 -21.45 -2.60 8.59
CA ARG A 257 -22.35 -1.48 8.91
C ARG A 257 -23.18 -1.07 7.69
N SER A 258 -22.51 -0.82 6.56
CA SER A 258 -23.13 -0.42 5.30
C SER A 258 -24.21 -1.42 4.83
N ARG A 259 -23.97 -2.73 4.98
CA ARG A 259 -25.00 -3.75 4.65
C ARG A 259 -26.16 -3.77 5.63
N ARG A 260 -25.90 -3.62 6.94
CA ARG A 260 -27.00 -3.55 7.94
C ARG A 260 -27.90 -2.35 7.66
N GLU A 261 -27.32 -1.20 7.30
CA GLU A 261 -28.08 -0.01 6.92
C GLU A 261 -28.87 -0.19 5.62
N GLU A 262 -28.29 -0.79 4.57
CA GLU A 262 -29.00 -1.02 3.31
C GLU A 262 -30.12 -2.07 3.44
N GLY A 263 -29.89 -3.15 4.22
CA GLY A 263 -30.95 -4.12 4.54
C GLY A 263 -32.14 -3.48 5.26
N LEU A 264 -31.87 -2.53 6.18
CA LEU A 264 -32.91 -1.74 6.85
C LEU A 264 -33.65 -0.76 5.93
N ARG A 265 -33.06 -0.35 4.80
CA ARG A 265 -33.74 0.43 3.74
C ARG A 265 -34.66 -0.48 2.92
N VAL A 266 -34.19 -1.64 2.49
CA VAL A 266 -34.99 -2.63 1.72
C VAL A 266 -36.21 -3.10 2.51
N LEU A 267 -36.08 -3.28 3.83
CA LEU A 267 -37.18 -3.66 4.73
C LEU A 267 -38.17 -2.53 5.06
N ARG A 268 -37.92 -1.28 4.65
CA ARG A 268 -38.85 -0.17 4.80
C ARG A 268 -39.65 0.03 3.50
N PRO A 269 -40.89 -0.49 3.38
CA PRO A 269 -41.72 -0.17 2.23
C PRO A 269 -41.93 1.35 2.15
N PRO A 270 -41.87 1.97 0.95
CA PRO A 270 -41.91 3.41 0.80
C PRO A 270 -43.23 3.95 1.39
N ARG A 271 -43.12 4.86 2.37
CA ARG A 271 -44.28 5.51 3.00
C ARG A 271 -45.06 6.31 1.95
N ARG A 272 -46.11 5.67 1.42
CA ARG A 272 -46.97 6.21 0.36
C ARG A 272 -47.88 7.31 0.92
N TRP A 273 -47.31 8.50 1.10
CA TRP A 273 -48.03 9.70 1.53
C TRP A 273 -49.30 9.90 0.69
N GLY A 274 -50.39 10.26 1.39
CA GLY A 274 -51.74 9.98 0.95
C GLY A 274 -52.20 10.72 -0.31
N ARG A 275 -52.93 10.02 -1.19
CA ARG A 275 -53.84 10.66 -2.16
C ARG A 275 -55.11 11.08 -1.43
N SER A 276 -55.26 12.37 -1.10
CA SER A 276 -56.50 12.87 -0.49
C SER A 276 -56.77 14.37 -0.72
N ARG A 277 -56.92 14.79 -1.99
CA ARG A 277 -57.74 15.96 -2.36
C ARG A 277 -58.48 15.69 -3.68
N PRO A 278 -59.83 15.66 -3.71
CA PRO A 278 -60.60 15.63 -4.95
C PRO A 278 -60.68 17.05 -5.54
N ALA A 279 -60.05 17.27 -6.69
CA ALA A 279 -60.21 18.53 -7.42
C ALA A 279 -61.62 18.63 -8.02
N ARG A 280 -62.30 19.77 -7.83
CA ARG A 280 -63.62 20.03 -8.42
C ARG A 280 -63.54 20.09 -9.95
N ARG A 281 -64.54 19.54 -10.63
CA ARG A 281 -64.73 19.73 -12.09
C ARG A 281 -65.34 21.11 -12.39
N PRO A 282 -64.82 21.86 -13.37
CA PRO A 282 -65.59 22.82 -14.17
C PRO A 282 -66.52 22.09 -15.17
N ARG A 283 -67.41 22.84 -15.85
CA ARG A 283 -68.31 22.33 -16.92
C ARG A 283 -67.98 23.00 -18.26
N GLY A 284 -68.24 22.28 -19.36
CA GLY A 284 -68.23 22.79 -20.74
C GLY A 284 -66.86 22.73 -21.44
N SER A 285 -66.78 22.50 -22.76
CA SER A 285 -67.81 22.05 -23.73
C SER A 285 -67.13 21.42 -24.97
N ALA A 286 -67.89 20.68 -25.81
CA ALA A 286 -67.42 20.02 -27.04
C ALA A 286 -66.67 20.99 -27.99
N ARG A 287 -65.74 20.54 -28.85
CA ARG A 287 -65.76 19.40 -29.81
C ARG A 287 -64.34 18.84 -30.05
N ASP A 288 -64.02 17.85 -30.88
CA ASP A 288 -64.50 16.51 -31.34
C ASP A 288 -63.21 15.88 -32.02
N CYS A 289 -63.00 14.65 -32.53
CA CYS A 289 -63.76 13.42 -32.83
C CYS A 289 -62.76 12.21 -32.96
N ALA A 290 -63.12 11.16 -33.73
CA ALA A 290 -62.22 10.21 -34.45
C ALA A 290 -61.17 9.34 -33.69
N SER A 291 -61.66 8.35 -32.93
CA SER A 291 -61.53 6.88 -33.19
C SER A 291 -60.43 6.29 -34.10
N PRO A 292 -60.09 4.97 -33.97
CA PRO A 292 -60.17 4.06 -32.81
C PRO A 292 -58.94 3.11 -32.67
N GLY A 293 -58.88 2.28 -31.60
CA GLY A 293 -58.13 1.00 -31.69
C GLY A 293 -57.65 0.32 -30.41
N TRP A 294 -58.15 -0.91 -30.20
CA TRP A 294 -57.58 -2.06 -29.48
C TRP A 294 -57.96 -2.35 -28.01
N THR A 295 -58.15 -3.65 -27.77
CA THR A 295 -58.82 -4.22 -26.61
C THR A 295 -57.89 -4.93 -25.63
N ARG A 296 -57.90 -4.42 -24.39
CA ARG A 296 -57.85 -5.15 -23.11
C ARG A 296 -57.50 -6.66 -23.17
N THR A 297 -56.36 -7.01 -22.59
CA THR A 297 -56.24 -8.28 -21.83
C THR A 297 -55.40 -8.07 -20.58
N ALA A 298 -55.76 -8.75 -19.50
CA ALA A 298 -54.98 -8.84 -18.27
C ALA A 298 -54.84 -10.33 -17.92
N ARG A 299 -53.63 -10.77 -17.56
CA ARG A 299 -53.39 -12.08 -16.95
C ARG A 299 -52.39 -11.95 -15.81
N SER A 300 -52.63 -12.74 -14.77
CA SER A 300 -51.84 -12.83 -13.55
C SER A 300 -50.46 -13.44 -13.79
N TRP A 301 -49.44 -12.90 -13.12
CA TRP A 301 -48.16 -13.61 -12.93
C TRP A 301 -48.24 -14.47 -11.69
N SER A 302 -48.36 -15.79 -11.88
CA SER A 302 -48.36 -16.79 -10.82
C SER A 302 -47.20 -17.77 -11.02
N ARG A 303 -46.32 -17.84 -10.01
CA ARG A 303 -45.33 -18.91 -9.72
C ARG A 303 -44.57 -19.54 -10.91
N TRP A 304 -43.25 -19.40 -10.89
CA TRP A 304 -42.34 -20.45 -11.39
C TRP A 304 -41.37 -20.89 -10.28
N PRO A 305 -40.81 -22.12 -10.33
CA PRO A 305 -40.21 -22.77 -9.16
C PRO A 305 -38.68 -22.95 -9.25
N SER A 306 -38.10 -23.41 -8.14
CA SER A 306 -36.80 -24.09 -8.05
C SER A 306 -36.83 -25.44 -8.79
N SER A 307 -35.74 -26.08 -9.25
CA SER A 307 -34.28 -25.94 -9.00
C SER A 307 -33.46 -26.01 -10.33
N PRO A 308 -32.29 -26.68 -10.44
CA PRO A 308 -30.97 -26.05 -10.28
C PRO A 308 -30.05 -26.12 -11.52
N ALA A 309 -28.80 -25.64 -11.33
CA ALA A 309 -27.59 -25.93 -12.12
C ALA A 309 -27.45 -25.34 -13.55
N ALA A 310 -26.82 -24.16 -13.64
CA ALA A 310 -26.06 -23.73 -14.81
C ALA A 310 -24.87 -22.85 -14.37
N SER A 311 -23.62 -23.31 -14.58
CA SER A 311 -22.42 -22.55 -14.23
C SER A 311 -22.00 -21.58 -15.36
N PRO A 312 -21.82 -20.28 -15.10
CA PRO A 312 -21.42 -19.33 -16.14
C PRO A 312 -19.99 -19.59 -16.66
N ARG A 313 -19.87 -19.96 -17.95
CA ARG A 313 -18.58 -20.05 -18.63
C ARG A 313 -18.02 -18.66 -18.93
N TRP A 314 -17.08 -18.19 -18.12
CA TRP A 314 -16.26 -17.03 -18.45
C TRP A 314 -15.34 -17.32 -19.65
N PRO A 315 -15.09 -16.35 -20.54
CA PRO A 315 -14.23 -16.54 -21.71
C PRO A 315 -12.77 -16.72 -21.29
N ARG A 316 -12.15 -17.85 -21.69
CA ARG A 316 -10.73 -18.13 -21.45
C ARG A 316 -9.85 -17.24 -22.33
N LEU A 317 -9.29 -16.17 -21.75
CA LEU A 317 -8.18 -15.43 -22.35
C LEU A 317 -6.99 -16.37 -22.56
N ARG A 318 -6.73 -16.74 -23.83
CA ARG A 318 -5.58 -17.56 -24.22
C ARG A 318 -4.32 -16.71 -24.26
N TRP A 319 -3.51 -16.77 -23.21
CA TRP A 319 -2.10 -16.39 -23.30
C TRP A 319 -1.40 -17.26 -24.35
N ARG A 320 -0.98 -16.64 -25.45
CA ARG A 320 -0.41 -17.34 -26.61
C ARG A 320 1.11 -17.45 -26.45
N THR A 321 1.56 -18.44 -25.68
CA THR A 321 2.98 -18.72 -25.43
C THR A 321 3.74 -19.01 -26.72
N SER A 322 4.47 -18.02 -27.23
CA SER A 322 5.30 -18.14 -28.43
C SER A 322 6.66 -18.78 -28.13
N ARG A 323 6.65 -20.06 -27.78
CA ARG A 323 7.80 -20.96 -27.94
C ARG A 323 7.42 -22.11 -28.85
N ARG A 324 8.06 -22.19 -30.02
CA ARG A 324 8.17 -23.41 -30.83
C ARG A 324 9.66 -23.68 -31.09
N PRO A 325 10.11 -24.94 -31.04
CA PRO A 325 11.47 -25.31 -31.43
C PRO A 325 11.60 -25.40 -32.96
N SER A 326 12.81 -25.22 -33.45
CA SER A 326 13.21 -25.58 -34.82
C SER A 326 14.59 -26.24 -34.76
N ASP A 327 14.62 -27.56 -34.65
CA ASP A 327 15.87 -28.33 -34.65
C ASP A 327 16.31 -28.65 -36.10
N ARG A 328 17.63 -28.71 -36.33
CA ARG A 328 18.33 -29.16 -37.55
C ARG A 328 17.84 -28.62 -38.92
N ARG A 329 18.74 -27.89 -39.59
CA ARG A 329 19.62 -28.51 -40.61
C ARG A 329 20.81 -27.62 -40.96
N SER A 330 21.99 -28.22 -40.99
CA SER A 330 23.23 -27.58 -41.46
C SER A 330 23.23 -27.42 -42.98
N TRP A 331 23.75 -26.29 -43.46
CA TRP A 331 24.24 -26.18 -44.84
C TRP A 331 25.73 -25.81 -44.84
N ARG A 332 26.56 -26.71 -45.39
CA ARG A 332 27.99 -26.46 -45.62
C ARG A 332 28.17 -25.96 -47.05
N PRO A 333 29.02 -24.95 -47.30
CA PRO A 333 29.58 -24.76 -48.64
C PRO A 333 30.33 -26.03 -49.07
N ARG A 334 30.02 -26.57 -50.25
CA ARG A 334 30.83 -27.65 -50.84
C ARG A 334 32.14 -27.06 -51.37
N ARG A 335 33.27 -27.66 -51.01
CA ARG A 335 34.49 -27.55 -51.82
C ARG A 335 34.28 -28.30 -53.13
N THR A 336 34.59 -27.67 -54.26
CA THR A 336 35.13 -28.35 -55.44
C THR A 336 36.65 -28.28 -55.40
N ALA A 337 37.32 -29.22 -56.06
CA ALA A 337 38.79 -29.33 -56.04
C ALA A 337 39.43 -28.77 -57.31
N GLY A 338 40.66 -28.29 -57.20
CA GLY A 338 41.50 -27.84 -58.32
C GLY A 338 42.96 -27.73 -57.87
N SER A 339 43.88 -28.20 -58.71
CA SER A 339 45.36 -28.18 -58.61
C SER A 339 45.97 -27.25 -57.55
N SER A 340 46.74 -27.73 -56.57
CA SER A 340 48.06 -28.35 -56.69
C SER A 340 49.16 -27.45 -57.32
N ARG A 341 50.02 -26.90 -56.45
CA ARG A 341 51.50 -26.97 -56.57
C ARG A 341 52.15 -26.47 -55.29
N SER A 342 53.24 -27.13 -54.91
CA SER A 342 54.12 -26.73 -53.81
C SER A 342 55.27 -25.89 -54.34
N CYS A 343 55.68 -24.84 -53.60
CA CYS A 343 57.08 -24.47 -53.47
C CYS A 343 57.36 -23.77 -52.13
N ARG A 344 58.45 -24.20 -51.50
CA ARG A 344 59.21 -23.55 -50.41
C ARG A 344 60.44 -22.86 -51.07
N PRO A 345 61.34 -22.17 -50.33
CA PRO A 345 61.21 -21.43 -49.07
C PRO A 345 61.82 -20.00 -49.23
N GLY A 346 62.10 -19.29 -48.12
CA GLY A 346 63.22 -18.33 -48.05
C GLY A 346 62.89 -16.97 -47.42
N PRO A 347 63.75 -16.43 -46.53
CA PRO A 347 63.58 -15.11 -45.93
C PRO A 347 64.58 -14.06 -46.45
N VAL A 348 64.22 -12.78 -46.28
CA VAL A 348 65.08 -11.71 -45.74
C VAL A 348 64.21 -10.91 -44.77
#